data_AF-A0A4R5Y953-F1
#
_entry.id   AF-A0A4R5Y953-F1
#
_cell.length_a   1.000
_cell.length_b   1.000
_cell.length_c   1.000
_cell.angle_alpha   90.00
_cell.angle_beta   90.00
_cell.angle_gamma   90.00
#
_symmetry.space_group_name_H-M   'P 1'
#
loop_
_entity.id
_entity.type
_entity.pdbx_description
1 polymer ?
#
loop_
_entity_poly.entity_id
_entity_poly.type
_entity_poly.pdbx_seq_one_letter_code
_entity_poly.pdbx_strand_id
1 'polypeptide(L)'
;MAELPLAGVTVVSLEQAVAAPFATRQLADLGARVIKVERDTGDFARGYDRKVSGMSSYFVWLNRGKESIVLDLKSEEGLRILKELVSRADVLVQNLAPGAVERLGLGPDDALELNPKLIHVSISGYGRGGSHEQKKAYDLLIQCEAGLLSVTGTPDSPAKVGVSIADICAGMYAYSGVLTSLLQRGRTGRGDVLEVSMLEALGEWMSQPYFYAEYGGAPPVSSGAQHASIAPYGPFPTADGTVFFGIQNEREWAGFCRQVLEEPQLAEDPRFSSNTLRVENRAALHEAINHVLARQTAESAVAKLDAAGIANAQLRDMHGFSAHPQLAERNRWRDVDSPVGPLRSLIPPVTSREAAFAMGAVPELGEHTDKILQELGVAAQ
;
A
#
# COMPACT_ATOMS: atom_id res chain seq x y z
N MET A 1 26.68 -1.93 -14.66
CA MET A 1 25.32 -1.69 -14.11
C MET A 1 25.51 -1.21 -12.70
N ALA A 2 24.71 -0.24 -12.24
CA ALA A 2 24.73 0.15 -10.83
C ALA A 2 24.37 -1.07 -9.98
N GLU A 3 25.12 -1.28 -8.90
CA GLU A 3 24.86 -2.36 -7.94
C GLU A 3 23.49 -2.11 -7.27
N LEU A 4 22.67 -3.16 -7.16
CA LEU A 4 21.34 -3.04 -6.55
C LEU A 4 21.48 -2.82 -5.03
N PRO A 5 20.67 -1.95 -4.39
CA PRO A 5 20.87 -1.57 -3.00
C PRO A 5 20.88 -2.72 -1.98
N LEU A 6 20.15 -3.81 -2.25
CA LEU A 6 20.08 -4.99 -1.40
C LEU A 6 20.74 -6.23 -2.05
N ALA A 7 21.63 -6.03 -3.03
CA ALA A 7 22.42 -7.13 -3.57
C ALA A 7 23.18 -7.84 -2.45
N GLY A 8 23.07 -9.17 -2.42
CA GLY A 8 23.68 -10.02 -1.38
C GLY A 8 22.80 -10.23 -0.14
N VAL A 9 21.67 -9.54 0.01
CA VAL A 9 20.71 -9.79 1.09
C VAL A 9 19.79 -10.94 0.72
N THR A 10 19.67 -11.94 1.60
CA THR A 10 18.73 -13.07 1.43
C THR A 10 17.56 -12.97 2.40
N VAL A 11 16.34 -13.04 1.89
CA VAL A 11 15.09 -13.00 2.65
C VAL A 11 14.39 -14.35 2.49
N VAL A 12 14.08 -15.01 3.59
CA VAL A 12 13.18 -16.18 3.62
C VAL A 12 11.82 -15.70 4.11
N SER A 13 10.76 -16.05 3.38
CA SER A 13 9.42 -15.54 3.70
C SER A 13 8.38 -16.65 3.82
N LEU A 14 7.76 -16.76 5.00
CA LEU A 14 6.59 -17.59 5.31
C LEU A 14 5.34 -16.70 5.22
N GLU A 15 4.98 -16.34 4.00
CA GLU A 15 4.07 -15.22 3.74
C GLU A 15 2.87 -15.59 2.88
N GLN A 16 1.74 -14.93 3.15
CA GLN A 16 0.46 -15.20 2.51
C GLN A 16 -0.32 -13.91 2.29
N ALA A 17 -1.24 -13.92 1.33
CA ALA A 17 -2.15 -12.81 1.05
C ALA A 17 -1.45 -11.50 0.66
N VAL A 18 -1.44 -10.46 1.50
CA VAL A 18 -1.03 -9.09 1.10
C VAL A 18 0.11 -8.49 1.93
N ALA A 19 -0.01 -8.37 3.26
CA ALA A 19 0.92 -7.55 4.06
C ALA A 19 2.40 -7.95 3.92
N ALA A 20 2.74 -9.21 4.25
CA ALA A 20 4.11 -9.72 4.11
C ALA A 20 4.55 -9.78 2.63
N PRO A 21 3.74 -10.32 1.68
CA PRO A 21 4.11 -10.30 0.27
C PRO A 21 4.39 -8.92 -0.30
N PHE A 22 3.68 -7.89 0.15
CA PHE A 22 3.92 -6.50 -0.23
C PHE A 22 5.28 -6.01 0.27
N ALA A 23 5.62 -6.27 1.53
CA ALA A 23 6.91 -5.89 2.10
C ALA A 23 8.08 -6.56 1.37
N THR A 24 8.02 -7.87 1.20
CA THR A 24 9.11 -8.65 0.60
C THR A 24 9.27 -8.38 -0.89
N ARG A 25 8.19 -8.08 -1.63
CA ARG A 25 8.30 -7.65 -3.03
C ARG A 25 9.06 -6.34 -3.17
N GLN A 26 8.92 -5.41 -2.22
CA GLN A 26 9.71 -4.18 -2.23
C GLN A 26 11.20 -4.45 -1.97
N LEU A 27 11.52 -5.41 -1.09
CA LEU A 27 12.90 -5.85 -0.88
C LEU A 27 13.48 -6.51 -2.15
N ALA A 28 12.69 -7.35 -2.84
CA ALA A 28 13.07 -7.94 -4.13
C ALA A 28 13.31 -6.87 -5.21
N ASP A 29 12.44 -5.86 -5.29
CA ASP A 29 12.60 -4.74 -6.23
C ASP A 29 13.93 -3.98 -5.99
N LEU A 30 14.43 -3.94 -4.75
CA LEU A 30 15.73 -3.37 -4.38
C LEU A 30 16.92 -4.34 -4.54
N GLY A 31 16.68 -5.58 -5.00
CA GLY A 31 17.72 -6.56 -5.31
C GLY A 31 17.99 -7.62 -4.25
N ALA A 32 17.19 -7.69 -3.18
CA ALA A 32 17.29 -8.80 -2.24
C ALA A 32 16.84 -10.10 -2.91
N ARG A 33 17.50 -11.21 -2.61
CA ARG A 33 17.02 -12.55 -3.00
C ARG A 33 15.90 -12.96 -2.05
N VAL A 34 14.66 -12.96 -2.53
CA VAL A 34 13.49 -13.34 -1.73
C VAL A 34 13.07 -14.76 -2.07
N ILE A 35 13.18 -15.66 -1.10
CA ILE A 35 12.75 -17.06 -1.19
C ILE A 35 11.40 -17.19 -0.48
N LYS A 36 10.34 -17.30 -1.29
CA LYS A 36 8.98 -17.53 -0.82
C LYS A 36 8.76 -19.03 -0.63
N VAL A 37 8.57 -19.42 0.63
CA VAL A 37 8.24 -20.80 0.99
C VAL A 37 6.73 -20.97 0.95
N GLU A 38 6.29 -21.92 0.15
CA GLU A 38 4.88 -22.19 -0.11
C GLU A 38 4.53 -23.64 0.24
N ARG A 39 3.24 -23.86 0.51
CA ARG A 39 2.64 -25.20 0.54
C ARG A 39 2.42 -25.72 -0.88
N ASP A 40 2.13 -27.00 -1.00
CA ASP A 40 1.75 -27.70 -2.25
C ASP A 40 0.62 -27.01 -3.05
N THR A 41 -0.28 -26.33 -2.34
CA THR A 41 -1.40 -25.55 -2.88
C THR A 41 -1.07 -24.08 -3.12
N GLY A 42 0.14 -23.64 -2.75
CA GLY A 42 0.61 -22.28 -2.88
C GLY A 42 0.01 -21.27 -1.88
N ASP A 43 0.43 -20.01 -2.03
CA ASP A 43 -0.21 -18.86 -1.39
C ASP A 43 -1.71 -18.79 -1.75
N PHE A 44 -2.58 -18.45 -0.78
CA PHE A 44 -4.00 -18.21 -1.02
C PHE A 44 -4.24 -17.19 -2.14
N ALA A 45 -3.36 -16.19 -2.24
CA ALA A 45 -3.44 -15.15 -3.25
C ALA A 45 -3.38 -15.71 -4.68
N ARG A 46 -2.79 -16.89 -4.92
CA ARG A 46 -2.80 -17.54 -6.26
C ARG A 46 -4.22 -17.86 -6.73
N GLY A 47 -5.17 -18.05 -5.81
CA GLY A 47 -6.55 -18.47 -6.09
C GLY A 47 -7.64 -17.42 -5.88
N TYR A 48 -7.32 -16.17 -5.53
CA TYR A 48 -8.33 -15.13 -5.29
C TYR A 48 -9.12 -14.74 -6.53
N ASP A 49 -8.47 -14.73 -7.70
CA ASP A 49 -9.09 -14.45 -8.97
C ASP A 49 -8.27 -15.06 -10.12
N ARG A 50 -8.69 -14.79 -11.36
CA ARG A 50 -7.99 -15.19 -12.60
C ARG A 50 -7.93 -14.05 -13.63
N LYS A 51 -7.93 -12.81 -13.16
CA LYS A 51 -8.19 -11.61 -13.98
C LYS A 51 -7.00 -11.15 -14.82
N VAL A 52 -5.80 -11.66 -14.55
CA VAL A 52 -4.58 -11.32 -15.31
C VAL A 52 -4.22 -12.51 -16.19
N SER A 53 -4.89 -12.61 -17.34
CA SER A 53 -4.66 -13.67 -18.34
C SER A 53 -4.70 -15.10 -17.75
N GLY A 54 -5.56 -15.34 -16.75
CA GLY A 54 -5.69 -16.62 -16.06
C GLY A 54 -4.97 -16.71 -14.71
N MET A 55 -4.05 -15.78 -14.43
CA MET A 55 -3.41 -15.61 -13.11
C MET A 55 -4.21 -14.66 -12.21
N SER A 56 -4.00 -14.80 -10.89
CA SER A 56 -4.55 -13.90 -9.89
C SER A 56 -3.89 -12.53 -9.91
N SER A 57 -4.71 -11.48 -9.92
CA SER A 57 -4.26 -10.08 -9.87
C SER A 57 -3.45 -9.76 -8.62
N TYR A 58 -3.83 -10.30 -7.47
CA TYR A 58 -3.10 -10.15 -6.21
C TYR A 58 -1.72 -10.81 -6.27
N PHE A 59 -1.65 -12.04 -6.81
CA PHE A 59 -0.37 -12.75 -6.86
C PHE A 59 0.63 -12.04 -7.78
N VAL A 60 0.19 -11.61 -8.96
CA VAL A 60 1.01 -10.84 -9.92
C VAL A 60 1.54 -9.54 -9.30
N TRP A 61 0.69 -8.80 -8.60
CA TRP A 61 1.08 -7.53 -7.97
C TRP A 61 2.15 -7.69 -6.88
N LEU A 62 2.11 -8.80 -6.15
CA LEU A 62 2.82 -8.96 -4.88
C LEU A 62 4.01 -9.91 -4.94
N ASN A 63 4.29 -10.59 -6.06
CA ASN A 63 5.29 -11.67 -6.05
C ASN A 63 6.32 -11.61 -7.18
N ARG A 64 6.35 -10.55 -7.98
CA ARG A 64 7.45 -10.33 -8.95
C ARG A 64 8.81 -10.32 -8.26
N GLY A 65 9.82 -10.89 -8.90
CA GLY A 65 11.21 -10.94 -8.45
C GLY A 65 11.50 -11.93 -7.32
N LYS A 66 10.51 -12.72 -6.88
CA LYS A 66 10.70 -13.74 -5.83
C LYS A 66 11.04 -15.10 -6.45
N GLU A 67 11.78 -15.91 -5.71
CA GLU A 67 11.92 -17.34 -5.95
C GLU A 67 10.82 -18.08 -5.16
N SER A 68 10.23 -19.13 -5.74
CA SER A 68 9.19 -19.96 -5.10
C SER A 68 9.73 -21.36 -4.84
N ILE A 69 9.66 -21.80 -3.58
CA ILE A 69 9.96 -23.18 -3.16
C ILE A 69 8.74 -23.78 -2.47
N VAL A 70 8.40 -25.03 -2.82
CA VAL A 70 7.34 -25.78 -2.15
C VAL A 70 7.95 -26.68 -1.08
N LEU A 71 7.52 -26.52 0.18
CA LEU A 71 7.94 -27.37 1.30
C LEU A 71 6.73 -27.83 2.11
N ASP A 72 6.69 -29.12 2.47
CA ASP A 72 5.79 -29.60 3.51
C ASP A 72 6.38 -29.36 4.90
N LEU A 73 5.97 -28.26 5.53
CA LEU A 73 6.45 -27.88 6.86
C LEU A 73 5.92 -28.77 8.01
N LYS A 74 5.06 -29.75 7.72
CA LYS A 74 4.68 -30.79 8.68
C LYS A 74 5.65 -31.97 8.68
N SER A 75 6.40 -32.14 7.60
CA SER A 75 7.43 -33.17 7.51
C SER A 75 8.71 -32.73 8.22
N GLU A 76 9.42 -33.68 8.82
CA GLU A 76 10.73 -33.42 9.44
C GLU A 76 11.72 -32.83 8.42
N GLU A 77 11.69 -33.34 7.19
CA GLU A 77 12.57 -32.91 6.10
C GLU A 77 12.27 -31.48 5.64
N GLY A 78 11.00 -31.15 5.40
CA GLY A 78 10.61 -29.79 5.01
C GLY A 78 10.94 -28.76 6.09
N LEU A 79 10.76 -29.12 7.37
CA LEU A 79 11.16 -28.26 8.48
C LEU A 79 12.68 -28.11 8.59
N ARG A 80 13.44 -29.20 8.38
CA ARG A 80 14.91 -29.17 8.34
C ARG A 80 15.42 -28.24 7.23
N ILE A 81 14.86 -28.35 6.02
CA ILE A 81 15.21 -27.48 4.89
C ILE A 81 14.89 -26.01 5.21
N LEU A 82 13.70 -25.74 5.78
CA LEU A 82 13.35 -24.37 6.18
C LEU A 82 14.33 -23.78 7.19
N LYS A 83 14.70 -24.55 8.22
CA LYS A 83 15.69 -24.10 9.22
C LYS A 83 17.07 -23.85 8.59
N GLU A 84 17.49 -24.68 7.64
CA GLU A 84 18.75 -24.47 6.90
C GLU A 84 18.70 -23.20 6.02
N LEU A 85 17.55 -22.89 5.42
CA LEU A 85 17.38 -21.62 4.71
C LEU A 85 17.49 -20.42 5.67
N VAL A 86 16.82 -20.49 6.83
CA VAL A 86 16.82 -19.40 7.82
C VAL A 86 18.21 -19.20 8.45
N SER A 87 18.97 -20.28 8.69
CA SER A 87 20.33 -20.18 9.27
C SER A 87 21.30 -19.39 8.37
N ARG A 88 21.02 -19.33 7.06
CA ARG A 88 21.81 -18.61 6.05
C ARG A 88 21.18 -17.28 5.62
N ALA A 89 19.97 -16.97 6.07
CA ALA A 89 19.23 -15.77 5.67
C ALA A 89 19.66 -14.52 6.45
N ASP A 90 19.41 -13.37 5.85
CA ASP A 90 19.52 -12.08 6.54
C ASP A 90 18.23 -11.68 7.22
N VAL A 91 17.10 -12.06 6.63
CA VAL A 91 15.77 -11.67 7.08
C VAL A 91 14.83 -12.87 7.00
N LEU A 92 14.05 -13.08 8.06
CA LEU A 92 12.89 -13.98 8.07
C LEU A 92 11.63 -13.14 8.20
N VAL A 93 10.73 -13.19 7.21
CA VAL A 93 9.43 -12.49 7.27
C VAL A 93 8.30 -13.51 7.36
N GLN A 94 7.36 -13.31 8.29
CA GLN A 94 6.19 -14.18 8.42
C GLN A 94 4.92 -13.40 8.79
N ASN A 95 3.78 -13.86 8.28
CA ASN A 95 2.44 -13.38 8.69
C ASN A 95 1.48 -14.55 8.95
N LEU A 96 1.98 -15.60 9.58
CA LEU A 96 1.21 -16.77 9.97
C LEU A 96 0.29 -16.43 11.16
N ALA A 97 -0.67 -17.32 11.43
CA ALA A 97 -1.51 -17.20 12.62
C ALA A 97 -0.65 -17.15 13.90
N PRO A 98 -1.07 -16.42 14.95
CA PRO A 98 -0.35 -16.35 16.21
C PRO A 98 0.06 -17.73 16.75
N GLY A 99 1.31 -17.85 17.21
CA GLY A 99 1.87 -19.11 17.70
C GLY A 99 2.30 -20.11 16.62
N ALA A 100 2.03 -19.87 15.33
CA ALA A 100 2.34 -20.84 14.29
C ALA A 100 3.83 -20.94 13.98
N VAL A 101 4.57 -19.83 13.99
CA VAL A 101 6.01 -19.85 13.69
C VAL A 101 6.81 -20.43 14.86
N GLU A 102 6.33 -20.24 16.09
CA GLU A 102 6.87 -20.84 17.31
C GLU A 102 6.71 -22.36 17.30
N ARG A 103 5.56 -22.87 16.81
CA ARG A 103 5.36 -24.31 16.62
C ARG A 103 6.31 -24.93 15.58
N LEU A 104 6.88 -24.12 14.68
CA LEU A 104 7.92 -24.55 13.75
C LEU A 104 9.34 -24.48 14.38
N GLY A 105 9.47 -23.99 15.61
CA GLY A 105 10.77 -23.73 16.24
C GLY A 105 11.54 -22.63 15.51
N LEU A 106 10.81 -21.62 15.02
CA LEU A 106 11.32 -20.41 14.35
C LEU A 106 10.68 -19.16 14.96
N GLY A 107 10.27 -19.26 16.24
CA GLY A 107 9.94 -18.08 17.04
C GLY A 107 11.13 -17.11 17.11
N PRO A 108 10.94 -15.85 17.53
CA PRO A 108 12.01 -14.87 17.55
C PRO A 108 13.28 -15.32 18.26
N ASP A 109 13.12 -15.92 19.46
CA ASP A 109 14.25 -16.41 20.25
C ASP A 109 14.96 -17.60 19.57
N ASP A 110 14.19 -18.61 19.12
CA ASP A 110 14.73 -19.79 18.42
C ASP A 110 15.48 -19.39 17.13
N ALA A 111 14.91 -18.45 16.38
CA ALA A 111 15.47 -17.99 15.11
C ALA A 111 16.76 -17.18 15.31
N LEU A 112 16.85 -16.41 16.39
CA LEU A 112 18.07 -15.69 16.77
C LEU A 112 19.15 -16.60 17.38
N GLU A 113 18.76 -17.67 18.08
CA GLU A 113 19.70 -18.71 18.50
C GLU A 113 20.30 -19.43 17.27
N LEU A 114 19.46 -19.73 16.28
CA LEU A 114 19.89 -20.31 15.01
C LEU A 114 20.79 -19.36 14.20
N ASN A 115 20.48 -18.06 14.19
CA ASN A 115 21.26 -17.04 13.48
C ASN A 115 21.20 -15.68 14.23
N PRO A 116 22.24 -15.33 15.02
CA PRO A 116 22.27 -14.09 15.81
C PRO A 116 22.29 -12.79 14.99
N LYS A 117 22.46 -12.88 13.66
CA LYS A 117 22.44 -11.75 12.72
C LYS A 117 21.12 -11.62 11.96
N LEU A 118 20.17 -12.52 12.20
CA LEU A 118 18.87 -12.54 11.53
C LEU A 118 18.02 -11.35 11.96
N ILE A 119 17.32 -10.75 11.01
CA ILE A 119 16.21 -9.83 11.28
C ILE A 119 14.92 -10.64 11.19
N HIS A 120 14.30 -10.92 12.33
CA HIS A 120 13.02 -11.64 12.41
C HIS A 120 11.87 -10.64 12.31
N VAL A 121 10.92 -10.86 11.42
CA VAL A 121 9.78 -9.97 11.21
C VAL A 121 8.48 -10.75 11.31
N SER A 122 7.63 -10.34 12.25
CA SER A 122 6.30 -10.89 12.45
C SER A 122 5.24 -9.84 12.15
N ILE A 123 4.32 -10.15 11.24
CA ILE A 123 3.16 -9.31 10.95
C ILE A 123 1.90 -10.00 11.44
N SER A 124 1.11 -9.33 12.27
CA SER A 124 -0.15 -9.87 12.80
C SER A 124 -1.25 -8.80 12.80
N GLY A 125 -2.49 -9.19 13.10
CA GLY A 125 -3.60 -8.25 13.16
C GLY A 125 -3.47 -7.21 14.27
N TYR A 126 -3.17 -7.69 15.48
CA TYR A 126 -3.28 -6.91 16.72
C TYR A 126 -1.97 -6.84 17.54
N GLY A 127 -0.88 -7.45 17.06
CA GLY A 127 0.36 -7.55 17.82
C GLY A 127 0.29 -8.62 18.91
N ARG A 128 1.40 -8.80 19.63
CA ARG A 128 1.50 -9.62 20.84
C ARG A 128 1.10 -8.80 22.05
N GLY A 129 0.50 -9.48 23.02
CA GLY A 129 -0.07 -8.86 24.19
C GLY A 129 -1.48 -8.31 23.97
N GLY A 130 -2.17 -8.05 25.09
CA GLY A 130 -3.55 -7.58 25.08
C GLY A 130 -4.58 -8.68 24.80
N SER A 131 -5.86 -8.31 24.88
CA SER A 131 -6.98 -9.26 24.78
C SER A 131 -7.27 -9.78 23.37
N HIS A 132 -6.68 -9.14 22.35
CA HIS A 132 -6.95 -9.41 20.94
C HIS A 132 -5.81 -10.15 20.22
N GLU A 133 -4.73 -10.50 20.92
CA GLU A 133 -3.54 -11.17 20.34
C GLU A 133 -3.91 -12.39 19.47
N GLN A 134 -4.83 -13.22 19.95
CA GLN A 134 -5.22 -14.48 19.28
C GLN A 134 -6.39 -14.30 18.29
N LYS A 135 -6.89 -13.07 18.09
CA LYS A 135 -8.02 -12.79 17.21
C LYS A 135 -7.57 -12.80 15.75
N LYS A 136 -8.36 -13.45 14.89
CA LYS A 136 -8.14 -13.42 13.44
C LYS A 136 -8.37 -12.00 12.91
N ALA A 137 -7.52 -11.58 11.99
CA ALA A 137 -7.60 -10.29 11.35
C ALA A 137 -7.55 -10.46 9.82
N TYR A 138 -8.35 -9.64 9.16
CA TYR A 138 -8.31 -9.40 7.73
C TYR A 138 -8.44 -7.90 7.52
N ASP A 139 -7.94 -7.40 6.39
CA ASP A 139 -7.89 -5.98 6.07
C ASP A 139 -9.15 -5.20 6.46
N LEU A 140 -10.31 -5.61 5.93
CA LEU A 140 -11.60 -4.96 6.22
C LEU A 140 -11.93 -4.92 7.72
N LEU A 141 -11.65 -6.02 8.44
CA LEU A 141 -11.93 -6.08 9.88
C LEU A 141 -11.05 -5.09 10.64
N ILE A 142 -9.77 -4.97 10.25
CA ILE A 142 -8.88 -3.97 10.84
C ILE A 142 -9.28 -2.55 10.45
N GLN A 143 -9.76 -2.32 9.22
CA GLN A 143 -10.33 -1.01 8.86
C GLN A 143 -11.51 -0.62 9.77
N CYS A 144 -12.34 -1.58 10.20
CA CYS A 144 -13.39 -1.34 11.19
C CYS A 144 -12.80 -0.96 12.56
N GLU A 145 -11.87 -1.76 13.06
CA GLU A 145 -11.29 -1.60 14.40
C GLU A 145 -10.44 -0.33 14.53
N ALA A 146 -9.77 0.09 13.46
CA ALA A 146 -8.99 1.34 13.40
C ALA A 146 -9.87 2.59 13.18
N GLY A 147 -11.19 2.44 13.05
CA GLY A 147 -12.11 3.55 12.81
C GLY A 147 -12.09 4.12 11.38
N LEU A 148 -11.40 3.50 10.42
CA LEU A 148 -11.32 4.02 9.05
C LEU A 148 -12.68 4.02 8.34
N LEU A 149 -13.51 3.00 8.57
CA LEU A 149 -14.86 2.94 8.00
C LEU A 149 -15.77 4.06 8.50
N SER A 150 -15.57 4.56 9.73
CA SER A 150 -16.45 5.60 10.28
C SER A 150 -16.28 6.96 9.59
N VAL A 151 -15.13 7.19 8.97
CA VAL A 151 -14.80 8.44 8.27
C VAL A 151 -14.76 8.29 6.74
N THR A 152 -15.03 7.09 6.21
CA THR A 152 -14.97 6.80 4.77
C THR A 152 -16.36 6.48 4.22
N GLY A 153 -16.70 7.02 3.05
CA GLY A 153 -18.03 6.88 2.44
C GLY A 153 -18.89 8.12 2.67
N THR A 154 -20.21 7.94 2.74
CA THR A 154 -21.18 9.01 3.03
C THR A 154 -21.77 8.84 4.43
N PRO A 155 -22.46 9.85 5.01
CA PRO A 155 -23.01 9.74 6.36
C PRO A 155 -23.93 8.52 6.53
N ASP A 156 -24.75 8.23 5.51
CA ASP A 156 -25.70 7.12 5.52
C ASP A 156 -25.12 5.79 5.01
N SER A 157 -23.90 5.81 4.47
CA SER A 157 -23.29 4.64 3.83
C SER A 157 -21.77 4.62 4.03
N PRO A 158 -21.30 4.10 5.19
CA PRO A 158 -19.90 3.81 5.41
C PRO A 158 -19.34 2.90 4.33
N ALA A 159 -18.14 3.18 3.86
CA ALA A 159 -17.50 2.42 2.80
C ALA A 159 -16.08 2.00 3.21
N LYS A 160 -15.68 0.79 2.83
CA LYS A 160 -14.28 0.39 2.94
C LYS A 160 -13.42 1.13 1.92
N VAL A 161 -12.16 1.34 2.24
CA VAL A 161 -11.18 1.76 1.23
C VAL A 161 -10.99 0.64 0.20
N GLY A 162 -10.92 1.01 -1.08
CA GLY A 162 -10.96 0.07 -2.20
C GLY A 162 -9.73 -0.84 -2.35
N VAL A 163 -8.61 -0.46 -1.72
CA VAL A 163 -7.39 -1.27 -1.63
C VAL A 163 -7.27 -1.92 -0.26
N SER A 164 -6.42 -2.94 -0.13
CA SER A 164 -6.07 -3.57 1.14
C SER A 164 -5.19 -2.65 1.99
N ILE A 165 -5.77 -1.55 2.48
CA ILE A 165 -5.03 -0.45 3.10
C ILE A 165 -4.33 -0.86 4.40
N ALA A 166 -4.96 -1.64 5.29
CA ALA A 166 -4.36 -2.10 6.52
C ALA A 166 -3.17 -3.04 6.24
N ASP A 167 -3.32 -3.93 5.25
CA ASP A 167 -2.23 -4.79 4.80
C ASP A 167 -1.08 -3.98 4.20
N ILE A 168 -1.38 -2.96 3.38
CA ILE A 168 -0.36 -2.08 2.77
C ILE A 168 0.37 -1.29 3.85
N CYS A 169 -0.35 -0.73 4.84
CA CYS A 169 0.27 -0.04 5.98
C CYS A 169 1.26 -0.95 6.70
N ALA A 170 0.81 -2.14 7.12
CA ALA A 170 1.65 -3.10 7.83
C ALA A 170 2.86 -3.54 6.99
N GLY A 171 2.65 -3.79 5.69
CA GLY A 171 3.71 -4.12 4.75
C GLY A 171 4.73 -3.00 4.57
N MET A 172 4.29 -1.73 4.58
CA MET A 172 5.20 -0.57 4.54
C MET A 172 6.05 -0.47 5.80
N TYR A 173 5.47 -0.63 7.00
CA TYR A 173 6.23 -0.61 8.25
C TYR A 173 7.19 -1.79 8.37
N ALA A 174 6.80 -2.99 7.93
CA ALA A 174 7.68 -4.15 7.86
C ALA A 174 8.85 -3.91 6.89
N TYR A 175 8.58 -3.38 5.69
CA TYR A 175 9.62 -3.02 4.71
C TYR A 175 10.59 -1.97 5.26
N SER A 176 10.11 -0.86 5.82
CA SER A 176 10.98 0.18 6.40
C SER A 176 11.72 -0.30 7.65
N GLY A 177 11.08 -1.16 8.45
CA GLY A 177 11.68 -1.80 9.61
C GLY A 177 12.88 -2.66 9.21
N VAL A 178 12.72 -3.53 8.21
CA VAL A 178 13.83 -4.35 7.67
C VAL A 178 15.00 -3.48 7.20
N LEU A 179 14.73 -2.42 6.43
CA LEU A 179 15.80 -1.50 5.98
C LEU A 179 16.51 -0.83 7.17
N THR A 180 15.76 -0.43 8.19
CA THR A 180 16.29 0.18 9.41
C THR A 180 17.17 -0.80 10.18
N SER A 181 16.70 -2.03 10.39
CA SER A 181 17.45 -3.07 11.10
C SER A 181 18.67 -3.54 10.30
N LEU A 182 18.63 -3.55 8.96
CA LEU A 182 19.81 -3.81 8.13
C LEU A 182 20.88 -2.74 8.33
N LEU A 183 20.50 -1.46 8.36
CA LEU A 183 21.42 -0.34 8.64
C LEU A 183 21.99 -0.43 10.07
N GLN A 184 21.15 -0.76 11.05
CA GLN A 184 21.58 -0.94 12.43
C GLN A 184 22.54 -2.12 12.57
N ARG A 185 22.21 -3.27 11.96
CA ARG A 185 23.06 -4.46 11.91
C ARG A 185 24.41 -4.18 11.26
N GLY A 186 24.46 -3.33 10.23
CA GLY A 186 25.72 -2.86 9.64
C GLY A 186 26.63 -2.11 10.63
N ARG A 187 26.07 -1.53 11.69
CA ARG A 187 26.80 -0.83 12.75
C ARG A 187 27.09 -1.70 13.97
N THR A 188 26.14 -2.56 14.35
CA THR A 188 26.20 -3.33 15.59
C THR A 188 26.69 -4.77 15.39
N GLY A 189 26.58 -5.28 14.17
CA GLY A 189 26.82 -6.69 13.84
C GLY A 189 25.73 -7.64 14.34
N ARG A 190 24.62 -7.13 14.90
CA ARG A 190 23.55 -7.92 15.54
C ARG A 190 22.25 -7.88 14.75
N GLY A 191 21.51 -8.99 14.77
CA GLY A 191 20.15 -9.09 14.27
C GLY A 191 19.14 -8.31 15.11
N ASP A 192 17.86 -8.45 14.77
CA ASP A 192 16.75 -7.71 15.39
C ASP A 192 15.44 -8.52 15.35
N VAL A 193 14.48 -8.14 16.20
CA VAL A 193 13.12 -8.70 16.20
C VAL A 193 12.13 -7.57 15.99
N LEU A 194 11.42 -7.63 14.87
CA LEU A 194 10.41 -6.68 14.47
C LEU A 194 9.03 -7.32 14.58
N GLU A 195 8.14 -6.61 15.25
CA GLU A 195 6.72 -6.94 15.31
C GLU A 195 5.93 -5.78 14.72
N VAL A 196 5.01 -6.08 13.81
CA VAL A 196 4.14 -5.10 13.18
C VAL A 196 2.69 -5.58 13.31
N SER A 197 1.86 -4.82 14.02
CA SER A 197 0.42 -5.05 14.00
C SER A 197 -0.26 -4.23 12.90
N MET A 198 -1.24 -4.83 12.23
CA MET A 198 -2.06 -4.12 11.24
C MET A 198 -2.87 -2.98 11.89
N LEU A 199 -3.33 -3.17 13.13
CA LEU A 199 -4.09 -2.16 13.87
C LEU A 199 -3.24 -0.93 14.17
N GLU A 200 -2.03 -1.07 14.72
CA GLU A 200 -1.15 0.06 15.00
C GLU A 200 -0.67 0.73 13.71
N ALA A 201 -0.32 -0.07 12.69
CA ALA A 201 0.12 0.43 11.40
C ALA A 201 -0.96 1.29 10.71
N LEU A 202 -2.22 0.85 10.72
CA LEU A 202 -3.31 1.65 10.18
C LEU A 202 -3.67 2.81 11.12
N GLY A 203 -3.63 2.58 12.44
CA GLY A 203 -3.86 3.59 13.46
C GLY A 203 -2.95 4.82 13.31
N GLU A 204 -1.67 4.60 13.01
CA GLU A 204 -0.71 5.68 12.74
C GLU A 204 -1.14 6.56 11.54
N TRP A 205 -1.65 5.96 10.46
CA TRP A 205 -2.15 6.72 9.30
C TRP A 205 -3.49 7.41 9.60
N MET A 206 -4.20 6.94 10.62
CA MET A 206 -5.46 7.51 11.13
C MET A 206 -5.25 8.57 12.22
N SER A 207 -4.01 9.01 12.48
CA SER A 207 -3.69 10.01 13.51
C SER A 207 -4.46 11.32 13.35
N GLN A 208 -4.61 11.83 12.12
CA GLN A 208 -5.33 13.09 11.91
C GLN A 208 -6.83 12.97 12.24
N PRO A 209 -7.58 11.98 11.72
CA PRO A 209 -8.96 11.75 12.16
C PRO A 209 -9.10 11.48 13.66
N TYR A 210 -8.15 10.76 14.25
CA TYR A 210 -8.12 10.53 15.70
C TYR A 210 -8.02 11.84 16.49
N PHE A 211 -7.04 12.70 16.17
CA PHE A 211 -6.90 13.99 16.85
C PHE A 211 -8.11 14.91 16.63
N TYR A 212 -8.71 14.86 15.44
CA TYR A 212 -9.93 15.61 15.15
C TYR A 212 -11.08 15.17 16.07
N ALA A 213 -11.28 13.86 16.24
CA ALA A 213 -12.33 13.33 17.10
C ALA A 213 -12.07 13.60 18.59
N GLU A 214 -10.85 13.33 19.06
CA GLU A 214 -10.47 13.40 20.47
C GLU A 214 -10.49 14.83 21.02
N TYR A 215 -10.03 15.79 20.22
CA TYR A 215 -9.90 17.19 20.65
C TYR A 215 -10.96 18.13 20.07
N GLY A 216 -11.61 17.76 18.96
CA GLY A 216 -12.62 18.58 18.28
C GLY A 216 -14.05 18.38 18.80
N GLY A 217 -14.28 17.43 19.72
CA GLY A 217 -15.58 17.13 20.32
C GLY A 217 -16.51 16.26 19.47
N ALA A 218 -16.21 16.07 18.18
CA ALA A 218 -16.88 15.13 17.30
C ALA A 218 -15.93 14.64 16.19
N PRO A 219 -16.07 13.39 15.69
CA PRO A 219 -15.27 12.90 14.58
C PRO A 219 -15.56 13.63 13.26
N PRO A 220 -14.65 13.58 12.26
CA PRO A 220 -14.94 14.09 10.92
C PRO A 220 -16.15 13.39 10.32
N VAL A 221 -17.07 14.15 9.73
CA VAL A 221 -18.21 13.57 9.01
C VAL A 221 -17.73 13.00 7.67
N SER A 222 -18.09 11.75 7.39
CA SER A 222 -17.85 11.12 6.10
C SER A 222 -18.57 11.92 5.00
N SER A 223 -17.83 12.46 4.04
CA SER A 223 -18.34 13.44 3.06
C SER A 223 -18.20 12.96 1.61
N GLY A 224 -18.08 11.65 1.42
CA GLY A 224 -17.83 11.03 0.13
C GLY A 224 -16.49 11.50 -0.45
N ALA A 225 -16.54 12.04 -1.66
CA ALA A 225 -15.35 12.55 -2.35
C ALA A 225 -15.06 14.05 -2.05
N GLN A 226 -15.79 14.67 -1.13
CA GLN A 226 -15.52 16.04 -0.67
C GLN A 226 -14.49 16.02 0.46
N HIS A 227 -13.71 17.10 0.60
CA HIS A 227 -12.86 17.27 1.77
C HIS A 227 -13.69 17.70 2.98
N ALA A 228 -13.51 17.03 4.13
CA ALA A 228 -14.31 17.28 5.33
C ALA A 228 -14.15 18.70 5.88
N SER A 229 -12.92 19.24 5.91
CA SER A 229 -12.59 20.53 6.57
C SER A 229 -12.19 21.67 5.63
N ILE A 230 -12.25 21.47 4.31
CA ILE A 230 -11.86 22.47 3.31
C ILE A 230 -12.97 22.58 2.26
N ALA A 231 -13.32 23.80 1.87
CA ALA A 231 -14.33 24.06 0.85
C ALA A 231 -13.99 25.30 -0.01
N PRO A 232 -14.23 25.27 -1.34
CA PRO A 232 -14.65 24.11 -2.13
C PRO A 232 -13.48 23.13 -2.35
N TYR A 233 -13.71 21.84 -2.12
CA TYR A 233 -12.73 20.78 -2.38
C TYR A 233 -13.44 19.45 -2.63
N GLY A 234 -13.51 19.01 -3.88
CA GLY A 234 -14.19 17.79 -4.28
C GLY A 234 -14.77 17.85 -5.70
N PRO A 235 -15.75 16.99 -6.01
CA PRO A 235 -16.44 16.98 -7.31
C PRO A 235 -17.42 18.15 -7.48
N PHE A 236 -17.42 18.73 -8.69
CA PHE A 236 -18.39 19.72 -9.14
C PHE A 236 -18.92 19.37 -10.54
N PRO A 237 -20.26 19.28 -10.74
CA PRO A 237 -20.86 18.95 -12.01
C PRO A 237 -20.60 20.03 -13.07
N THR A 238 -20.46 19.56 -14.31
CA THR A 238 -20.34 20.34 -15.54
C THR A 238 -21.40 19.85 -16.54
N ALA A 239 -21.51 20.50 -17.71
CA ALA A 239 -22.53 20.19 -18.71
C ALA A 239 -22.45 18.75 -19.25
N ASP A 240 -21.27 18.15 -19.29
CA ASP A 240 -20.96 16.85 -19.89
C ASP A 240 -20.17 15.91 -18.96
N GLY A 241 -20.02 16.26 -17.68
CA GLY A 241 -19.27 15.45 -16.72
C GLY A 241 -19.08 16.10 -15.35
N THR A 242 -17.97 15.78 -14.69
CA THR A 242 -17.62 16.31 -13.37
C THR A 242 -16.15 16.69 -13.35
N VAL A 243 -15.84 17.88 -12.81
CA VAL A 243 -14.46 18.30 -12.53
C VAL A 243 -14.18 18.20 -11.04
N PHE A 244 -12.95 17.81 -10.68
CA PHE A 244 -12.50 17.82 -9.30
C PHE A 244 -11.52 18.97 -9.12
N PHE A 245 -11.71 19.77 -8.08
CA PHE A 245 -10.74 20.80 -7.72
C PHE A 245 -10.76 21.06 -6.23
N GLY A 246 -9.70 21.72 -5.75
CA GLY A 246 -9.54 22.12 -4.36
C GLY A 246 -8.99 23.53 -4.24
N ILE A 247 -9.62 24.34 -3.38
CA ILE A 247 -9.17 25.68 -3.02
C ILE A 247 -8.74 25.65 -1.56
N GLN A 248 -7.48 25.95 -1.29
CA GLN A 248 -6.90 25.79 0.04
C GLN A 248 -6.74 27.10 0.81
N ASN A 249 -6.76 28.24 0.12
CA ASN A 249 -6.53 29.54 0.75
C ASN A 249 -7.37 30.66 0.11
N GLU A 250 -7.45 31.80 0.82
CA GLU A 250 -8.29 32.93 0.40
C GLU A 250 -7.82 33.61 -0.89
N ARG A 251 -6.51 33.55 -1.18
CA ARG A 251 -5.97 34.07 -2.44
C ARG A 251 -6.47 33.24 -3.63
N GLU A 252 -6.47 31.91 -3.52
CA GLU A 252 -7.05 31.01 -4.51
C GLU A 252 -8.56 31.21 -4.63
N TRP A 253 -9.28 31.38 -3.51
CA TRP A 253 -10.72 31.66 -3.54
C TRP A 253 -11.04 32.93 -4.33
N ALA A 254 -10.35 34.04 -4.03
CA ALA A 254 -10.53 35.29 -4.76
C ALA A 254 -10.11 35.19 -6.24
N GLY A 255 -9.12 34.37 -6.56
CA GLY A 255 -8.72 34.06 -7.94
C GLY A 255 -9.80 33.28 -8.68
N PHE A 256 -10.34 32.24 -8.05
CA PHE A 256 -11.39 31.39 -8.58
C PHE A 256 -12.70 32.16 -8.84
N CYS A 257 -13.17 32.96 -7.87
CA CYS A 257 -14.36 33.80 -8.06
C CYS A 257 -14.21 34.74 -9.27
N ARG A 258 -13.04 35.34 -9.44
CA ARG A 258 -12.79 36.31 -10.51
C ARG A 258 -12.61 35.67 -11.89
N GLN A 259 -11.85 34.57 -11.96
CA GLN A 259 -11.37 34.02 -13.23
C GLN A 259 -12.16 32.80 -13.72
N VAL A 260 -12.73 32.03 -12.80
CA VAL A 260 -13.44 30.78 -13.14
C VAL A 260 -14.94 30.97 -13.04
N LEU A 261 -15.42 31.57 -11.95
CA LEU A 261 -16.84 31.89 -11.78
C LEU A 261 -17.26 33.18 -12.49
N GLU A 262 -16.31 34.07 -12.77
CA GLU A 262 -16.57 35.41 -13.34
C GLU A 262 -17.50 36.26 -12.45
N GLU A 263 -17.50 35.99 -11.15
CA GLU A 263 -18.31 36.61 -10.11
C GLU A 263 -17.41 37.07 -8.94
N PRO A 264 -16.60 38.12 -9.10
CA PRO A 264 -15.64 38.56 -8.09
C PRO A 264 -16.28 38.91 -6.74
N GLN A 265 -17.53 39.37 -6.72
CA GLN A 265 -18.29 39.69 -5.51
C GLN A 265 -18.48 38.49 -4.56
N LEU A 266 -18.43 37.25 -5.06
CA LEU A 266 -18.54 36.05 -4.21
C LEU A 266 -17.36 35.91 -3.25
N ALA A 267 -16.20 36.52 -3.58
CA ALA A 267 -15.05 36.54 -2.69
C ALA A 267 -15.30 37.38 -1.42
N GLU A 268 -16.19 38.38 -1.51
CA GLU A 268 -16.52 39.31 -0.42
C GLU A 268 -17.81 38.93 0.31
N ASP A 269 -18.55 37.92 -0.17
CA ASP A 269 -19.77 37.44 0.47
C ASP A 269 -19.45 37.00 1.92
N PRO A 270 -20.19 37.51 2.93
CA PRO A 270 -19.92 37.19 4.34
C PRO A 270 -20.08 35.69 4.65
N ARG A 271 -20.74 34.91 3.79
CA ARG A 271 -20.84 33.45 3.91
C ARG A 271 -19.60 32.72 3.40
N PHE A 272 -18.79 33.34 2.55
CA PHE A 272 -17.70 32.67 1.81
C PHE A 272 -16.31 33.30 2.00
N SER A 273 -16.20 34.34 2.83
CA SER A 273 -14.97 35.13 3.03
C SER A 273 -13.84 34.43 3.78
N SER A 274 -14.09 33.25 4.37
CA SER A 274 -13.07 32.39 4.96
C SER A 274 -13.38 30.91 4.74
N ASN A 275 -12.36 30.04 4.82
CA ASN A 275 -12.56 28.59 4.73
C ASN A 275 -13.60 28.07 5.74
N THR A 276 -13.52 28.49 7.00
CA THR A 276 -14.48 28.06 8.04
C THR A 276 -15.91 28.40 7.62
N LEU A 277 -16.14 29.63 7.18
CA LEU A 277 -17.45 30.08 6.71
C LEU A 277 -17.91 29.32 5.45
N ARG A 278 -17.00 29.03 4.52
CA ARG A 278 -17.28 28.21 3.33
C ARG A 278 -17.67 26.77 3.70
N VAL A 279 -17.06 26.19 4.74
CA VAL A 279 -17.40 24.85 5.24
C VAL A 279 -18.77 24.87 5.92
N GLU A 280 -19.05 25.87 6.78
CA GLU A 280 -20.35 26.05 7.44
C GLU A 280 -21.49 26.27 6.43
N ASN A 281 -21.21 27.02 5.35
CA ASN A 281 -22.18 27.38 4.32
C ASN A 281 -22.04 26.55 3.03
N ARG A 282 -21.52 25.32 3.14
CA ARG A 282 -21.14 24.48 1.98
C ARG A 282 -22.25 24.29 0.96
N ALA A 283 -23.51 24.10 1.41
CA ALA A 283 -24.64 23.91 0.50
C ALA A 283 -24.85 25.14 -0.40
N ALA A 284 -24.87 26.34 0.18
CA ALA A 284 -25.02 27.59 -0.56
C ALA A 284 -23.80 27.88 -1.45
N LEU A 285 -22.59 27.57 -0.97
CA LEU A 285 -21.36 27.69 -1.75
C LEU A 285 -21.40 26.81 -3.00
N HIS A 286 -21.81 25.55 -2.84
CA HIS A 286 -21.89 24.61 -3.96
C HIS A 286 -22.98 25.03 -4.96
N GLU A 287 -24.10 25.55 -4.50
CA GLU A 287 -25.13 26.10 -5.39
C GLU A 287 -24.58 27.24 -6.26
N ALA A 288 -23.87 28.19 -5.67
CA ALA A 288 -23.24 29.29 -6.39
C ALA A 288 -22.21 28.81 -7.42
N ILE A 289 -21.36 27.85 -7.05
CA ILE A 289 -20.36 27.26 -7.96
C ILE A 289 -21.04 26.50 -9.10
N ASN A 290 -22.03 25.67 -8.78
CA ASN A 290 -22.72 24.82 -9.75
C ASN A 290 -23.56 25.64 -10.73
N HIS A 291 -24.07 26.80 -10.32
CA HIS A 291 -24.78 27.73 -11.22
C HIS A 291 -23.96 28.09 -12.46
N VAL A 292 -22.64 28.24 -12.27
CA VAL A 292 -21.69 28.58 -13.33
C VAL A 292 -21.12 27.32 -14.00
N LEU A 293 -20.60 26.37 -13.23
CA LEU A 293 -19.88 25.22 -13.78
C LEU A 293 -20.78 24.24 -14.54
N ALA A 294 -22.05 24.07 -14.14
CA ALA A 294 -22.98 23.15 -14.81
C ALA A 294 -23.30 23.57 -16.26
N ARG A 295 -22.94 24.79 -16.68
CA ARG A 295 -23.11 25.31 -18.04
C ARG A 295 -21.85 25.24 -18.89
N GLN A 296 -20.71 24.88 -18.29
CA GLN A 296 -19.43 24.72 -18.99
C GLN A 296 -19.19 23.24 -19.28
N THR A 297 -18.48 22.93 -20.35
CA THR A 297 -17.93 21.57 -20.52
C THR A 297 -16.81 21.33 -19.51
N ALA A 298 -16.57 20.06 -19.16
CA ALA A 298 -15.48 19.68 -18.26
C ALA A 298 -14.11 20.17 -18.77
N GLU A 299 -13.89 20.10 -20.09
CA GLU A 299 -12.67 20.61 -20.74
C GLU A 299 -12.49 22.12 -20.54
N SER A 300 -13.54 22.91 -20.78
CA SER A 300 -13.51 24.37 -20.57
C SER A 300 -13.28 24.72 -19.09
N ALA A 301 -13.94 24.02 -18.18
CA ALA A 301 -13.79 24.23 -16.75
C ALA A 301 -12.36 23.95 -16.28
N VAL A 302 -11.76 22.83 -16.73
CA VAL A 302 -10.35 22.49 -16.45
C VAL A 302 -9.41 23.55 -17.00
N ALA A 303 -9.60 24.01 -18.25
CA ALA A 303 -8.76 25.05 -18.84
C ALA A 303 -8.80 26.37 -18.04
N LYS A 304 -9.99 26.77 -17.54
CA LYS A 304 -10.12 27.95 -16.67
C LYS A 304 -9.45 27.73 -15.32
N LEU A 305 -9.61 26.56 -14.71
CA LEU A 305 -8.96 26.20 -13.44
C LEU A 305 -7.43 26.26 -13.57
N ASP A 306 -6.87 25.69 -14.65
CA ASP A 306 -5.44 25.72 -14.94
C ASP A 306 -4.93 27.15 -15.14
N ALA A 307 -5.64 27.96 -15.94
CA ALA A 307 -5.30 29.37 -16.17
C ALA A 307 -5.32 30.20 -14.88
N ALA A 308 -6.23 29.88 -13.96
CA ALA A 308 -6.34 30.51 -12.64
C ALA A 308 -5.34 29.96 -11.61
N GLY A 309 -4.55 28.94 -11.95
CA GLY A 309 -3.62 28.27 -11.03
C GLY A 309 -4.32 27.49 -9.90
N ILE A 310 -5.54 27.02 -10.15
CA ILE A 310 -6.32 26.24 -9.17
C ILE A 310 -6.05 24.75 -9.36
N ALA A 311 -5.68 24.08 -8.26
CA ALA A 311 -5.43 22.64 -8.25
C ALA A 311 -6.70 21.87 -8.64
N ASN A 312 -6.59 21.08 -9.71
CA ASN A 312 -7.70 20.31 -10.26
C ASN A 312 -7.25 18.93 -10.76
N ALA A 313 -8.21 18.04 -10.99
CA ALA A 313 -8.00 16.69 -11.46
C ALA A 313 -9.19 16.15 -12.25
N GLN A 314 -8.91 15.11 -13.03
CA GLN A 314 -9.92 14.26 -13.68
C GLN A 314 -10.12 12.99 -12.85
N LEU A 315 -11.36 12.59 -12.62
CA LEU A 315 -11.67 11.27 -12.07
C LEU A 315 -11.43 10.22 -13.16
N ARG A 316 -10.38 9.41 -13.01
CA ARG A 316 -10.04 8.33 -13.95
C ARG A 316 -10.47 6.98 -13.38
N ASP A 317 -10.99 6.11 -14.23
CA ASP A 317 -11.10 4.69 -13.93
C ASP A 317 -9.72 4.00 -14.09
N MET A 318 -9.68 2.68 -13.90
CA MET A 318 -8.42 1.93 -13.98
C MET A 318 -7.82 1.88 -15.40
N HIS A 319 -8.63 2.00 -16.45
CA HIS A 319 -8.13 2.11 -17.82
C HIS A 319 -7.51 3.49 -18.05
N GLY A 320 -8.17 4.56 -17.59
CA GLY A 320 -7.64 5.92 -17.59
C GLY A 320 -6.37 6.07 -16.77
N PHE A 321 -6.27 5.42 -15.60
CA PHE A 321 -5.03 5.34 -14.82
C PHE A 321 -3.92 4.65 -15.61
N SER A 322 -4.22 3.50 -16.21
CA SER A 322 -3.26 2.73 -17.01
C SER A 322 -2.73 3.50 -18.23
N ALA A 323 -3.52 4.45 -18.75
CA ALA A 323 -3.20 5.29 -19.90
C ALA A 323 -2.77 6.72 -19.50
N HIS A 324 -2.49 6.98 -18.21
CA HIS A 324 -2.24 8.33 -17.73
C HIS A 324 -0.99 8.95 -18.41
N PRO A 325 -1.10 10.15 -19.04
CA PRO A 325 -0.02 10.75 -19.83
C PRO A 325 1.24 10.98 -18.98
N GLN A 326 1.09 11.56 -17.78
CA GLN A 326 2.21 11.74 -16.84
C GLN A 326 2.98 10.45 -16.52
N LEU A 327 2.31 9.28 -16.41
CA LEU A 327 3.00 8.01 -16.14
C LEU A 327 3.75 7.51 -17.37
N ALA A 328 3.19 7.71 -18.56
CA ALA A 328 3.84 7.39 -19.83
C ALA A 328 5.06 8.29 -20.09
N GLU A 329 4.90 9.61 -19.96
CA GLU A 329 5.96 10.62 -20.15
C GLU A 329 7.10 10.46 -19.14
N ARG A 330 6.78 10.11 -17.89
CA ARG A 330 7.77 9.76 -16.87
C ARG A 330 8.32 8.34 -17.01
N ASN A 331 7.96 7.62 -18.07
CA ASN A 331 8.40 6.27 -18.38
C ASN A 331 8.29 5.29 -17.19
N ARG A 332 7.10 5.24 -16.56
CA ARG A 332 6.85 4.53 -15.29
C ARG A 332 6.42 3.07 -15.43
N TRP A 333 6.33 2.56 -16.66
CA TRP A 333 5.89 1.19 -16.95
C TRP A 333 7.04 0.32 -17.46
N ARG A 334 7.11 -0.94 -17.04
CA ARG A 334 7.97 -1.96 -17.64
C ARG A 334 7.21 -3.27 -17.75
N ASP A 335 7.68 -4.13 -18.62
CA ASP A 335 7.20 -5.50 -18.68
C ASP A 335 7.98 -6.36 -17.69
N VAL A 336 7.27 -7.26 -17.02
CA VAL A 336 7.81 -8.30 -16.14
C VAL A 336 7.36 -9.65 -16.67
N ASP A 337 8.29 -10.59 -16.78
CA ASP A 337 7.98 -11.94 -17.23
C ASP A 337 7.06 -12.66 -16.25
N SER A 338 6.23 -13.54 -16.78
CA SER A 338 5.32 -14.36 -16.00
C SER A 338 4.96 -15.65 -16.75
N PRO A 339 4.34 -16.62 -16.07
CA PRO A 339 3.87 -17.87 -16.66
C PRO A 339 2.88 -17.68 -17.83
N VAL A 340 2.24 -16.51 -17.91
CA VAL A 340 1.27 -16.17 -18.96
C VAL A 340 1.84 -15.14 -19.96
N GLY A 341 3.16 -15.01 -20.02
CA GLY A 341 3.88 -14.04 -20.86
C GLY A 341 4.18 -12.72 -20.13
N PRO A 342 4.72 -11.72 -20.85
CA PRO A 342 5.06 -10.43 -20.26
C PRO A 342 3.82 -9.67 -19.78
N LEU A 343 3.90 -9.15 -18.56
CA LEU A 343 2.85 -8.35 -17.93
C LEU A 343 3.38 -6.95 -17.61
N ARG A 344 2.57 -5.93 -17.91
CA ARG A 344 2.97 -4.55 -17.63
C ARG A 344 2.83 -4.20 -16.16
N SER A 345 3.88 -3.66 -15.55
CA SER A 345 3.91 -3.26 -14.15
C SER A 345 4.52 -1.87 -13.93
N LEU A 346 4.15 -1.25 -12.82
CA LEU A 346 4.64 0.08 -12.43
C LEU A 346 5.97 -0.08 -11.70
N ILE A 347 6.99 0.69 -12.11
CA ILE A 347 8.27 0.72 -11.40
C ILE A 347 8.11 1.34 -10.00
N PRO A 348 8.92 0.93 -9.00
CA PRO A 348 8.85 1.48 -7.65
C PRO A 348 8.84 3.01 -7.63
N PRO A 349 7.99 3.66 -6.82
CA PRO A 349 7.62 5.08 -6.96
C PRO A 349 8.78 6.07 -6.72
N VAL A 350 9.86 5.62 -6.08
CA VAL A 350 11.06 6.43 -5.84
C VAL A 350 11.86 6.59 -7.14
N THR A 351 12.24 7.82 -7.48
CA THR A 351 13.18 8.09 -8.57
C THR A 351 14.55 8.30 -7.97
N SER A 352 15.48 7.38 -8.24
CA SER A 352 16.89 7.49 -7.82
C SER A 352 17.77 7.83 -9.01
N ARG A 353 18.82 8.64 -8.78
CA ARG A 353 19.86 8.89 -9.80
C ARG A 353 20.80 7.70 -9.95
N GLU A 354 20.97 6.93 -8.87
CA GLU A 354 21.98 5.87 -8.77
C GLU A 354 21.35 4.47 -8.75
N ALA A 355 20.18 4.31 -8.09
CA ALA A 355 19.59 3.00 -7.89
C ALA A 355 18.73 2.56 -9.08
N ALA A 356 18.98 1.33 -9.53
CA ALA A 356 18.07 0.59 -10.41
C ALA A 356 17.12 -0.30 -9.59
N PHE A 357 16.08 -0.82 -10.24
CA PHE A 357 15.17 -1.79 -9.65
C PHE A 357 15.24 -3.10 -10.44
N ALA A 358 15.28 -4.23 -9.72
CA ALA A 358 15.43 -5.54 -10.33
C ALA A 358 14.20 -5.94 -11.17
N MET A 359 13.01 -5.83 -10.56
CA MET A 359 11.73 -6.22 -11.14
C MET A 359 11.78 -7.55 -11.91
N GLY A 360 12.23 -8.62 -11.25
CA GLY A 360 12.29 -9.95 -11.86
C GLY A 360 10.90 -10.56 -12.14
N ALA A 361 10.89 -11.77 -12.71
CA ALA A 361 9.67 -12.47 -13.10
C ALA A 361 8.71 -12.77 -11.93
N VAL A 362 7.43 -12.92 -12.22
CA VAL A 362 6.45 -13.50 -11.29
C VAL A 362 6.61 -15.02 -11.33
N PRO A 363 6.87 -15.71 -10.20
CA PRO A 363 7.21 -17.13 -10.25
C PRO A 363 6.00 -18.06 -10.39
N GLU A 364 6.18 -19.19 -11.10
CA GLU A 364 5.29 -20.34 -10.96
C GLU A 364 5.35 -20.92 -9.54
N LEU A 365 4.39 -21.76 -9.17
CA LEU A 365 4.43 -22.45 -7.89
C LEU A 365 5.57 -23.47 -7.89
N GLY A 366 6.54 -23.29 -6.99
CA GLY A 366 7.66 -24.21 -6.84
C GLY A 366 8.69 -24.15 -7.97
N GLU A 367 8.63 -23.13 -8.84
CA GLU A 367 9.54 -22.96 -9.99
C GLU A 367 11.03 -23.09 -9.62
N HIS A 368 11.37 -22.70 -8.40
CA HIS A 368 12.75 -22.64 -7.94
C HIS A 368 13.09 -23.76 -6.93
N THR A 369 12.19 -24.71 -6.71
CA THR A 369 12.35 -25.77 -5.69
C THR A 369 13.64 -26.55 -5.90
N ASP A 370 13.82 -27.14 -7.09
CA ASP A 370 14.99 -27.98 -7.36
C ASP A 370 16.30 -27.20 -7.27
N LYS A 371 16.31 -25.97 -7.82
CA LYS A 371 17.47 -25.07 -7.77
C LYS A 371 17.87 -24.79 -6.32
N ILE A 372 16.91 -24.42 -5.47
CA ILE A 372 17.18 -24.09 -4.06
C ILE A 372 17.60 -25.34 -3.28
N LEU A 373 16.97 -26.50 -3.50
CA LEU A 373 17.37 -27.74 -2.84
C LEU A 373 18.81 -28.15 -3.20
N GLN A 374 19.20 -28.00 -4.47
CA GLN A 374 20.57 -28.25 -4.93
C GLN A 374 21.59 -27.31 -4.27
N GLU A 375 21.28 -26.02 -4.10
CA GLU A 375 22.14 -25.07 -3.37
C GLU A 375 22.35 -25.47 -1.90
N LEU A 376 21.41 -26.20 -1.32
CA LEU A 376 21.51 -26.74 0.04
C LEU A 376 22.17 -28.12 0.08
N GLY A 377 22.53 -28.71 -1.07
CA GLY A 377 23.09 -30.06 -1.16
C GLY A 377 22.07 -31.17 -0.89
N VAL A 378 20.77 -30.87 -1.01
CA VAL A 378 19.68 -31.85 -0.91
C VAL A 378 19.38 -32.35 -2.32
N ALA A 379 19.23 -33.67 -2.49
CA ALA A 379 18.86 -34.24 -3.78
C ALA A 379 17.48 -33.69 -4.21
N ALA A 380 17.36 -33.29 -5.48
CA ALA A 380 16.07 -32.89 -6.05
C ALA A 380 15.09 -34.06 -5.97
N GLN A 381 13.81 -33.76 -5.71
CA GLN A 381 12.74 -34.76 -5.55
C GLN A 381 12.11 -35.16 -6.87
#